data_AF-A0A9Q3UNC1-F1
#
_entry.id   AF-A0A9Q3UNC1-F1
#
_cell.length_a   1.000
_cell.length_b   1.000
_cell.length_c   1.000
_cell.angle_alpha   90.00
_cell.angle_beta   90.00
_cell.angle_gamma   90.00
#
_symmetry.space_group_name_H-M   'P 1'
#
loop_
_entity.id
_entity.type
_entity.pdbx_description
1 polymer ?
#
loop_
_entity_poly.entity_id
_entity_poly.type
_entity_poly.pdbx_seq_one_letter_code
_entity_poly.pdbx_strand_id
1 'polypeptide(L)'
;MTLTTPALLFPAISLLLLAYTNRFLVLSQIIRKLADEEKTHHQEVASRQIALLHRRVVLTKYMQVAGVLSFLLCTLSMFGLYLHLELTGVVLFGASLISLSLSLIFSLWEVLISTNALNVQVAALARKNPEEQR
;
A
#
# COMPACT_ATOMS: atom_id res chain seq x y z
N MET A 1 27.04 10.07 14.61
CA MET A 1 26.09 8.95 14.45
C MET A 1 26.88 7.78 13.85
N THR A 2 26.87 6.60 14.49
CA THR A 2 27.66 5.44 14.02
C THR A 2 27.11 4.96 12.68
N LEU A 3 28.00 4.61 11.75
CA LEU A 3 27.75 4.19 10.36
C LEU A 3 26.80 2.99 10.17
N THR A 4 26.20 2.46 11.24
CA THR A 4 25.37 1.26 11.29
C THR A 4 23.89 1.51 10.97
N THR A 5 23.39 2.74 11.15
CA THR A 5 21.97 3.06 10.92
C THR A 5 21.54 2.92 9.44
N PRO A 6 22.32 3.33 8.42
CA PRO A 6 21.95 3.13 7.02
C PRO A 6 21.87 1.65 6.60
N ALA A 7 22.74 0.81 7.16
CA ALA A 7 22.81 -0.62 6.83
C ALA A 7 21.57 -1.41 7.28
N LEU A 8 20.90 -0.97 8.35
CA LEU A 8 19.67 -1.58 8.85
C LEU A 8 18.42 -1.08 8.13
N LEU A 9 18.46 0.12 7.55
CA LEU A 9 17.32 0.70 6.84
C LEU A 9 17.13 0.10 5.45
N PHE A 10 18.20 -0.19 4.72
CA PHE A 10 18.12 -0.77 3.37
C PHE A 10 17.30 -2.07 3.28
N PRO A 11 17.51 -3.07 4.16
CA PRO A 11 16.70 -4.28 4.19
C PRO A 11 15.23 -3.99 4.49
N ALA A 12 14.95 -3.12 5.46
CA ALA A 12 13.59 -2.78 5.85
C ALA A 12 12.82 -2.07 4.73
N ILE A 13 13.48 -1.15 4.01
CA ILE A 13 12.94 -0.48 2.81
C ILE A 13 12.60 -1.49 1.74
N SER A 14 13.54 -2.40 1.46
CA SER A 14 13.41 -3.39 0.40
C SER A 14 12.24 -4.34 0.67
N LEU A 15 12.08 -4.78 1.93
CA LEU A 15 10.94 -5.59 2.36
C LEU A 15 9.61 -4.83 2.25
N LEU A 16 9.58 -3.55 2.62
CA LEU A 16 8.38 -2.71 2.52
C LEU A 16 7.97 -2.48 1.06
N LEU A 17 8.93 -2.21 0.18
CA LEU A 17 8.69 -2.09 -1.26
C LEU A 17 8.23 -3.41 -1.88
N LEU A 18 8.81 -4.54 -1.47
CA LEU A 18 8.40 -5.86 -1.91
C LEU A 18 6.96 -6.16 -1.48
N ALA A 19 6.60 -5.85 -0.24
CA ALA A 19 5.24 -6.03 0.27
C ALA A 19 4.21 -5.20 -0.51
N TYR A 20 4.51 -3.92 -0.79
CA TYR A 20 3.65 -3.06 -1.59
C TYR A 20 3.55 -3.50 -3.04
N THR A 21 4.66 -3.93 -3.64
CA THR A 21 4.67 -4.47 -5.01
C THR A 21 3.83 -5.74 -5.09
N ASN A 22 3.96 -6.65 -4.13
CA ASN A 22 3.15 -7.87 -4.06
C ASN A 22 1.66 -7.54 -3.97
N ARG A 23 1.29 -6.58 -3.10
CA ARG A 23 -0.10 -6.12 -2.97
C ARG A 23 -0.65 -5.55 -4.29
N PHE A 24 0.13 -4.72 -4.97
CA PHE A 24 -0.23 -4.15 -6.26
C PHE A 24 -0.45 -5.24 -7.32
N LEU A 25 0.44 -6.24 -7.37
CA LEU A 25 0.36 -7.36 -8.32
C LEU A 25 -0.91 -8.18 -8.10
N VAL A 26 -1.18 -8.56 -6.84
CA VAL A 26 -2.37 -9.34 -6.48
C VAL A 26 -3.65 -8.59 -6.85
N LEU A 27 -3.77 -7.30 -6.50
CA LEU A 27 -4.96 -6.51 -6.85
C LEU A 27 -5.12 -6.38 -8.38
N SER A 28 -4.02 -6.18 -9.11
CA SER A 28 -4.04 -6.07 -10.57
C SER A 28 -4.48 -7.38 -11.23
N GLN A 29 -4.04 -8.52 -10.71
CA GLN A 29 -4.48 -9.84 -11.18
C GLN A 29 -5.97 -10.06 -10.94
N ILE A 30 -6.48 -9.69 -9.76
CA ILE A 30 -7.92 -9.78 -9.44
C ILE A 30 -8.74 -8.90 -10.40
N ILE A 31 -8.34 -7.64 -10.61
CA ILE A 31 -9.03 -6.72 -11.55
C ILE A 31 -9.12 -7.34 -12.95
N ARG A 32 -8.02 -7.90 -13.46
CA ARG A 32 -7.98 -8.54 -14.79
C ARG A 32 -8.92 -9.74 -14.87
N LYS A 33 -8.96 -10.58 -13.83
CA LYS A 33 -9.84 -11.74 -13.76
C LYS A 33 -11.32 -11.33 -13.80
N LEU A 34 -11.71 -10.36 -12.97
CA LEU A 34 -13.08 -9.85 -12.94
C LEU A 34 -13.49 -9.21 -14.26
N ALA A 35 -12.58 -8.47 -14.91
CA ALA A 35 -12.85 -7.83 -16.19
C ALA A 35 -13.10 -8.86 -17.32
N ASP A 36 -12.49 -10.05 -17.22
CA ASP A 36 -12.70 -11.15 -18.17
C ASP A 36 -14.05 -11.86 -17.92
N GLU A 37 -14.41 -12.07 -16.66
CA GLU A 37 -15.71 -12.61 -16.24
C GLU A 37 -16.87 -11.68 -16.64
N GLU A 38 -16.70 -10.35 -16.51
CA GLU A 38 -17.72 -9.36 -16.88
C GLU A 38 -18.04 -9.35 -18.37
N LYS A 39 -17.01 -9.46 -19.23
CA LYS A 39 -17.19 -9.57 -20.69
C LYS A 39 -18.05 -10.77 -21.09
N THR A 40 -17.95 -11.84 -20.32
CA THR A 40 -18.61 -13.12 -20.61
C THR A 40 -20.05 -13.16 -20.09
N HIS A 41 -20.33 -12.53 -18.92
CA HIS A 41 -21.61 -12.69 -18.22
C HIS A 41 -22.39 -11.39 -17.93
N HIS A 42 -21.91 -10.20 -18.35
CA HIS A 42 -22.58 -8.89 -18.16
C HIS A 42 -23.08 -8.65 -16.72
N GLN A 43 -22.29 -9.04 -15.72
CA GLN A 43 -22.66 -8.85 -14.32
C GLN A 43 -22.27 -7.45 -13.83
N GLU A 44 -23.25 -6.59 -13.55
CA GLU A 44 -23.05 -5.27 -12.89
C GLU A 44 -22.25 -5.35 -11.57
N VAL A 45 -22.27 -6.51 -10.92
CA VAL A 45 -21.53 -6.75 -9.67
C VAL A 45 -20.02 -6.72 -9.92
N ALA A 46 -19.54 -7.23 -11.07
CA ALA A 46 -18.12 -7.27 -11.42
C ALA A 46 -17.56 -5.86 -11.67
N SER A 47 -18.31 -5.02 -12.38
CA SER A 47 -17.94 -3.62 -12.69
C SER A 47 -17.75 -2.81 -11.40
N ARG A 48 -18.68 -2.96 -10.45
CA ARG A 48 -18.61 -2.26 -9.16
C ARG A 48 -17.40 -2.72 -8.33
N GLN A 49 -17.06 -4.00 -8.39
CA GLN A 49 -15.95 -4.58 -7.64
C GLN A 49 -14.59 -4.17 -8.26
N ILE A 50 -14.50 -4.06 -9.59
CA ILE A 50 -13.34 -3.50 -10.31
C ILE A 50 -13.08 -2.05 -9.89
N ALA A 51 -14.12 -1.21 -9.84
CA ALA A 51 -13.98 0.19 -9.42
C ALA A 51 -13.43 0.32 -7.98
N LEU A 52 -13.90 -0.53 -7.06
CA LEU A 52 -13.40 -0.59 -5.69
C LEU A 52 -11.95 -1.05 -5.61
N LEU A 53 -11.58 -2.09 -6.36
CA LEU A 53 -10.20 -2.59 -6.42
C LEU A 53 -9.24 -1.56 -7.03
N HIS A 54 -9.67 -0.85 -8.07
CA HIS A 54 -8.88 0.23 -8.67
C HIS A 54 -8.59 1.35 -7.65
N ARG A 55 -9.57 1.73 -6.83
CA ARG A 55 -9.36 2.71 -5.75
C ARG A 55 -8.31 2.24 -4.74
N ARG A 56 -8.30 0.96 -4.38
CA ARG A 56 -7.29 0.36 -3.49
C ARG A 56 -5.89 0.35 -4.12
N VAL A 57 -5.80 0.08 -5.42
CA VAL A 57 -4.54 0.16 -6.18
C VAL A 57 -3.97 1.56 -6.14
N VAL A 58 -4.79 2.57 -6.42
CA VAL A 58 -4.40 3.99 -6.37
C VAL A 58 -3.92 4.37 -4.96
N LEU A 59 -4.63 3.94 -3.91
CA LEU A 59 -4.24 4.21 -2.53
C LEU A 59 -2.91 3.54 -2.15
N THR A 60 -2.70 2.28 -2.55
CA THR A 60 -1.44 1.56 -2.38
C THR A 60 -0.27 2.28 -3.07
N LYS A 61 -0.51 2.83 -4.27
CA LYS A 61 0.49 3.63 -4.99
C LYS A 61 0.88 4.89 -4.22
N TYR A 62 -0.10 5.64 -3.69
CA TYR A 62 0.20 6.85 -2.90
C TYR A 62 0.99 6.55 -1.63
N MET A 63 0.64 5.47 -0.91
CA MET A 63 1.40 5.00 0.25
C MET A 63 2.84 4.67 -0.13
N GLN A 64 3.05 3.93 -1.23
CA GLN A 64 4.39 3.56 -1.69
C GLN A 64 5.22 4.80 -2.06
N VAL A 65 4.65 5.79 -2.73
CA VAL A 65 5.33 7.04 -3.07
C VAL A 65 5.72 7.81 -1.81
N ALA A 66 4.81 7.94 -0.83
CA ALA A 66 5.10 8.61 0.44
C ALA A 66 6.19 7.91 1.26
N GLY A 67 6.19 6.58 1.26
CA GLY A 67 7.25 5.76 1.87
C GLY A 67 8.61 5.96 1.19
N VAL A 68 8.67 5.89 -0.15
CA VAL A 68 9.90 6.14 -0.92
C VAL A 68 10.41 7.56 -0.69
N LEU A 69 9.52 8.56 -0.71
CA LEU A 69 9.88 9.95 -0.47
C LEU A 69 10.46 10.15 0.94
N SER A 70 9.84 9.56 1.96
CA SER A 70 10.40 9.53 3.31
C SER A 70 11.82 8.99 3.31
N PHE A 71 12.07 7.85 2.66
CA PHE A 71 13.40 7.27 2.63
C PHE A 71 14.41 8.16 1.92
N LEU A 72 14.05 8.76 0.79
CA LEU A 72 14.90 9.74 0.11
C LEU A 72 15.25 10.93 1.01
N LEU A 73 14.26 11.50 1.71
CA LEU A 73 14.47 12.59 2.67
C LEU A 73 15.38 12.16 3.83
N CYS A 74 15.23 10.95 4.32
CA CYS A 74 16.10 10.39 5.37
C CYS A 74 17.54 10.20 4.87
N THR A 75 17.74 9.71 3.64
CA THR A 75 19.07 9.61 3.02
C THR A 75 19.72 10.99 2.84
N LEU A 76 18.96 11.97 2.36
CA LEU A 76 19.44 13.36 2.23
C LEU A 76 19.77 13.99 3.59
N SER A 77 18.96 13.70 4.62
CA SER A 77 19.24 14.10 6.00
C SER A 77 20.58 13.55 6.48
N MET A 78 20.81 12.23 6.34
CA MET A 78 22.07 11.60 6.73
C MET A 78 23.26 12.18 5.97
N PHE A 79 23.08 12.50 4.69
CA PHE A 79 24.10 13.18 3.88
C PHE A 79 24.36 14.62 4.36
N GLY A 80 23.32 15.38 4.71
CA GLY A 80 23.45 16.72 5.27
C GLY A 80 24.19 16.75 6.61
N LEU A 81 23.86 15.81 7.51
CA LEU A 81 24.58 15.65 8.77
C LEU A 81 26.05 15.26 8.56
N TYR A 82 26.35 14.47 7.53
CA TYR A 82 27.72 14.13 7.14
C TYR A 82 28.53 15.36 6.69
N LEU A 83 27.89 16.32 6.01
CA LEU A 83 28.51 17.59 5.60
C LEU A 83 28.54 18.65 6.73
N HIS A 84 28.28 18.27 7.98
CA HIS A 84 28.16 19.18 9.14
C HIS A 84 27.04 20.24 9.01
N LEU A 85 26.04 20.02 8.15
CA LEU A 85 24.85 20.86 8.03
C LEU A 85 23.77 20.40 9.02
N GLU A 86 24.02 20.63 10.32
CA GLU A 86 23.18 20.07 11.40
C GLU A 86 21.71 20.48 11.30
N LEU A 87 21.42 21.77 11.14
CA LEU A 87 20.04 22.27 11.06
C LEU A 87 19.27 21.66 9.88
N THR A 88 19.89 21.66 8.70
CA THR A 88 19.30 21.09 7.48
C THR A 88 19.05 19.59 7.65
N GLY A 89 20.01 18.87 8.24
CA GLY A 89 19.88 17.45 8.54
C GLY A 89 18.70 17.16 9.46
N VAL A 90 18.58 17.85 10.59
CA VAL A 90 17.49 17.65 11.55
C VAL A 90 16.12 17.95 10.94
N VAL A 91 16.00 19.03 10.16
CA VAL A 91 14.74 19.38 9.49
C VAL A 91 14.33 18.31 8.48
N LEU A 92 15.25 17.86 7.63
CA LEU A 92 14.99 16.79 6.66
C LEU A 92 14.64 15.46 7.36
N PHE A 93 15.31 15.16 8.47
CA PHE A 93 15.00 13.98 9.28
C PHE A 93 13.57 14.02 9.82
N GLY A 94 13.17 15.15 10.43
CA GLY A 94 11.81 15.34 10.92
C GLY A 94 10.76 15.21 9.80
N ALA A 95 11.01 15.82 8.64
CA ALA A 95 10.13 15.70 7.48
C ALA A 95 10.00 14.25 6.99
N SER A 96 11.10 13.49 6.99
CA SER A 96 11.08 12.08 6.62
C SER A 96 10.21 11.25 7.56
N LEU A 97 10.33 11.44 8.87
CA LEU A 97 9.54 10.71 9.87
C LEU A 97 8.05 11.00 9.72
N ILE A 98 7.66 12.27 9.52
CA ILE A 98 6.25 12.63 9.30
C ILE A 98 5.71 11.96 8.04
N SER A 99 6.46 12.00 6.93
CA SER A 99 6.08 11.33 5.68
C SER A 99 5.93 9.82 5.87
N LEU A 100 6.83 9.17 6.62
CA LEU A 100 6.75 7.74 6.93
C LEU A 100 5.52 7.41 7.77
N SER A 101 5.28 8.17 8.84
CA SER A 101 4.13 7.99 9.71
C SER A 101 2.81 8.10 8.94
N LEU A 102 2.69 9.11 8.06
CA LEU A 102 1.52 9.24 7.18
C LEU A 102 1.36 8.03 6.27
N SER A 103 2.44 7.58 5.61
CA SER A 103 2.42 6.38 4.76
C SER A 103 1.92 5.15 5.52
N LEU A 104 2.38 4.93 6.76
CA LEU A 104 2.00 3.79 7.58
C LEU A 104 0.55 3.87 8.08
N ILE A 105 0.07 5.07 8.47
CA ILE A 105 -1.32 5.28 8.88
C ILE A 105 -2.26 4.98 7.71
N PHE A 106 -1.96 5.49 6.52
CA PHE A 106 -2.72 5.15 5.31
C PHE A 106 -2.68 3.65 5.02
N SER A 107 -1.53 3.00 5.24
CA SER A 107 -1.39 1.55 5.11
C SER A 107 -2.31 0.77 6.05
N LEU A 108 -2.40 1.17 7.31
CA LEU A 108 -3.28 0.52 8.28
C LEU A 108 -4.75 0.73 7.92
N TRP A 109 -5.15 1.96 7.59
CA TRP A 109 -6.52 2.25 7.17
C TRP A 109 -6.93 1.48 5.93
N GLU A 110 -6.06 1.43 4.92
CA GLU A 110 -6.37 0.72 3.70
C GLU A 110 -6.49 -0.79 3.95
N VAL A 111 -5.65 -1.40 4.81
CA VAL A 111 -5.80 -2.81 5.23
C VAL A 111 -7.14 -3.05 5.92
N LEU A 112 -7.52 -2.19 6.87
CA LEU A 112 -8.79 -2.34 7.61
C LEU A 112 -10.01 -2.27 6.69
N ILE A 113 -10.05 -1.27 5.79
CA ILE A 113 -11.12 -1.13 4.80
C ILE A 113 -11.09 -2.33 3.83
N SER A 114 -9.91 -2.78 3.46
CA SER A 114 -9.72 -3.88 2.51
C SER A 114 -10.34 -5.18 3.02
N THR A 115 -10.02 -5.54 4.27
CA THR A 115 -10.51 -6.72 4.98
C THR A 115 -12.01 -6.62 5.25
N ASN A 116 -12.51 -5.46 5.69
CA ASN A 116 -13.94 -5.29 5.97
C ASN A 116 -14.80 -5.48 4.71
N ALA A 117 -14.43 -4.87 3.59
CA ALA A 117 -15.19 -5.05 2.35
C ALA A 117 -15.10 -6.47 1.79
N LEU A 118 -13.98 -7.17 2.00
CA LEU A 118 -13.88 -8.58 1.63
C LEU A 118 -14.81 -9.45 2.48
N ASN A 119 -14.84 -9.22 3.80
CA ASN A 119 -15.68 -9.99 4.71
C ASN A 119 -17.18 -9.82 4.40
N VAL A 120 -17.60 -8.61 4.06
CA VAL A 120 -18.98 -8.32 3.61
C VAL A 120 -19.31 -9.05 2.29
N GLN A 121 -18.39 -9.07 1.32
CA GLN A 121 -18.60 -9.78 0.05
C GLN A 121 -18.67 -11.29 0.22
N VAL A 122 -17.78 -11.88 1.03
CA VAL A 122 -17.80 -13.30 1.35
C VAL A 122 -19.10 -13.67 2.07
N ALA A 123 -19.55 -12.86 3.01
CA ALA A 123 -20.83 -13.07 3.70
C ALA A 123 -22.04 -12.98 2.74
N ALA A 124 -22.01 -12.08 1.75
CA ALA A 124 -23.07 -11.95 0.75
C ALA A 124 -23.12 -13.17 -0.19
N LEU A 125 -21.97 -13.70 -0.61
CA LEU A 125 -21.89 -14.92 -1.43
C LEU A 125 -22.34 -16.16 -0.64
N ALA A 126 -21.93 -16.29 0.62
CA ALA A 126 -22.35 -17.40 1.48
C ALA A 126 -23.87 -17.43 1.71
N ARG A 127 -24.53 -16.26 1.73
CA ARG A 127 -26.00 -16.15 1.81
C ARG A 127 -26.73 -16.41 0.49
N LYS A 128 -26.05 -16.42 -0.66
CA LYS A 128 -26.66 -16.70 -1.97
C LYS A 128 -26.65 -18.20 -2.32
N ASN A 129 -25.68 -18.95 -1.79
CA ASN A 129 -25.58 -20.42 -1.91
C ASN A 129 -26.54 -21.32 -1.07
N PRO A 130 -27.39 -20.85 -0.12
CA PRO A 130 -28.33 -21.73 0.60
C PRO A 130 -29.48 -22.27 -0.27
N GLU A 131 -29.76 -21.67 -1.42
CA GLU A 131 -30.89 -22.04 -2.29
C GLU A 131 -30.54 -23.16 -3.30
N GLU A 132 -29.26 -23.54 -3.43
CA GLU A 132 -28.81 -24.61 -4.35
C GLU A 132 -28.58 -25.96 -3.61
N GLN A 133 -28.94 -26.02 -2.32
CA GLN A 133 -28.86 -27.22 -1.46
C GLN A 133 -30.23 -27.73 -0.98
N ARG A 134 -31.34 -27.25 -1.54
CA ARG A 134 -32.70 -27.77 -1.32
C ARG A 134 -33.29 -28.30 -2.61
#